data_AF-A0A1E1L1Z9-F1
#
_entry.id   AF-A0A1E1L1Z9-F1
#
_cell.length_a   1.000
_cell.length_b   1.000
_cell.length_c   1.000
_cell.angle_alpha   90.00
_cell.angle_beta   90.00
_cell.angle_gamma   90.00
#
_symmetry.space_group_name_H-M   'P 1'
#
loop_
_entity.id
_entity.type
_entity.pdbx_description
1 polymer ?
#
loop_
_entity_poly.entity_id
_entity_poly.type
_entity_poly.pdbx_seq_one_letter_code
_entity_poly.pdbx_strand_id
1 'polypeptide(L)'
;MQFSQIIVLLSLVSLVFSHMEVSIPAPFRSKSNPNSNKNTIDYSMTSPLQTSGGKLCKGYQTDFADASGVGKTTATYAQGSENSVTIIGGAAHDGGSCQISLSPDGNSNFVVIKTVMGKCVGPDGFQIPFTIPGDAPLGRQILAWSWIPHSSGVPEFYHNCAAVEVTASSGAKSTVAFSSRPAMFVANIGNGCTTKGSTDPRYPNPGPDSIGTGDEGSVIGTCGGPSTGPSPPAGKSPELPPSSVVIIPVSSPTVGSSVSSTSKFSFASTTVAPALPTLVTVTRSSSLSATPSSVAPIASGVSTPTSSSSIPLSTGALEVSTDGTCKTKKCPGTTCCSSASYCGSSPLHCGTGCQSAFGTCTGGNTTVKARGLSGRIQWN
;
A
#
# COMPACT_ATOMS: atom_id res chain seq x y z
N MET A 1 1.99 -30.36 53.64
CA MET A 1 1.34 -30.27 52.32
C MET A 1 1.62 -28.88 51.76
N GLN A 2 2.65 -28.72 50.93
CA GLN A 2 2.97 -27.46 50.25
C GLN A 2 2.42 -27.56 48.82
N PHE A 3 1.42 -26.74 48.51
CA PHE A 3 0.89 -26.62 47.14
C PHE A 3 1.80 -25.66 46.35
N SER A 4 2.59 -26.23 45.46
CA SER A 4 3.42 -25.49 44.51
C SER A 4 2.52 -24.93 43.41
N GLN A 5 2.32 -23.60 43.36
CA GLN A 5 1.60 -22.95 42.27
C GLN A 5 2.51 -22.84 41.05
N ILE A 6 2.18 -23.59 39.99
CA ILE A 6 2.78 -23.43 38.67
C ILE A 6 2.03 -22.30 37.97
N ILE A 7 2.64 -21.11 37.92
CA ILE A 7 2.18 -20.02 37.06
C ILE A 7 2.61 -20.37 35.62
N VAL A 8 1.67 -20.90 34.83
CA VAL A 8 1.84 -21.05 33.39
C VAL A 8 1.62 -19.67 32.77
N LEU A 9 2.71 -18.96 32.50
CA LEU A 9 2.67 -17.70 31.75
C LEU A 9 2.40 -18.04 30.28
N LEU A 10 1.12 -18.02 29.88
CA LEU A 10 0.72 -18.16 28.48
C LEU A 10 1.14 -16.88 27.74
N SER A 11 2.32 -16.89 27.13
CA SER A 11 2.76 -15.83 26.23
C SER A 11 1.87 -15.85 24.98
N LEU A 12 0.82 -15.04 24.98
CA LEU A 12 0.02 -14.74 23.79
C LEU A 12 0.93 -14.01 22.80
N VAL A 13 1.55 -14.76 21.87
CA VAL A 13 2.22 -14.17 20.72
C VAL A 13 1.11 -13.64 19.81
N SER A 14 0.76 -12.37 19.96
CA SER A 14 -0.13 -11.67 19.03
C SER A 14 0.54 -11.66 17.66
N LEU A 15 0.11 -12.55 16.77
CA LEU A 15 0.37 -12.44 15.34
C LEU A 15 -0.43 -11.23 14.84
N VAL A 16 0.10 -10.03 15.06
CA VAL A 16 -0.33 -8.87 14.28
C VAL A 16 0.07 -9.16 12.84
N PHE A 17 -0.85 -9.02 11.90
CA PHE A 17 -0.53 -9.15 10.48
C PHE A 17 -0.35 -7.74 9.89
N SER A 18 0.72 -7.50 9.17
CA SER A 18 1.00 -6.20 8.52
C SER A 18 0.00 -6.01 7.41
N HIS A 19 -0.82 -4.98 7.49
CA HIS A 19 -1.83 -4.72 6.47
C HIS A 19 -1.75 -3.26 6.10
N MET A 20 -0.88 -2.95 5.14
CA MET A 20 -0.59 -1.59 4.70
C MET A 20 -0.76 -1.53 3.18
N GLU A 21 -1.40 -0.46 2.71
CA GLU A 21 -1.49 -0.13 1.29
C GLU A 21 -1.22 1.34 1.03
N VAL A 22 -0.84 1.68 -0.19
CA VAL A 22 -0.88 3.06 -0.68
C VAL A 22 -2.33 3.49 -0.85
N SER A 23 -2.67 4.69 -0.39
CA SER A 23 -3.92 5.38 -0.75
C SER A 23 -3.71 6.49 -1.79
N ILE A 24 -2.53 7.13 -1.80
CA ILE A 24 -2.17 8.20 -2.73
C ILE A 24 -0.74 7.99 -3.22
N PRO A 25 -0.49 7.94 -4.54
CA PRO A 25 -1.48 7.85 -5.61
C PRO A 25 -2.27 6.54 -5.51
N ALA A 26 -3.58 6.59 -5.79
CA ALA A 26 -4.45 5.44 -5.57
C ALA A 26 -4.07 4.24 -6.48
N PRO A 27 -3.76 3.06 -5.92
CA PRO A 27 -3.32 1.90 -6.69
C PRO A 27 -4.38 1.30 -7.61
N PHE A 28 -3.95 0.49 -8.59
CA PHE A 28 -4.86 -0.36 -9.35
C PHE A 28 -5.68 -1.22 -8.40
N ARG A 29 -7.00 -1.28 -8.64
CA ARG A 29 -7.96 -2.11 -7.89
C ARG A 29 -8.04 -1.83 -6.37
N SER A 30 -7.37 -0.80 -5.85
CA SER A 30 -7.59 -0.36 -4.46
C SER A 30 -8.97 0.27 -4.32
N LYS A 31 -9.56 0.18 -3.13
CA LYS A 31 -10.79 0.91 -2.76
C LYS A 31 -10.62 2.43 -2.85
N SER A 32 -9.38 2.91 -2.72
CA SER A 32 -9.04 4.32 -2.84
C SER A 32 -9.07 4.82 -4.29
N ASN A 33 -9.01 3.92 -5.28
CA ASN A 33 -8.97 4.29 -6.69
C ASN A 33 -10.39 4.61 -7.18
N PRO A 34 -10.68 5.88 -7.53
CA PRO A 34 -12.02 6.29 -7.93
C PRO A 34 -12.48 5.66 -9.25
N ASN A 35 -11.56 5.06 -10.01
CA ASN A 35 -11.85 4.39 -11.27
C ASN A 35 -12.09 2.87 -11.08
N SER A 36 -11.92 2.36 -9.86
CA SER A 36 -12.27 0.98 -9.52
C SER A 36 -13.75 0.86 -9.13
N ASN A 37 -14.38 -0.24 -9.53
CA ASN A 37 -15.74 -0.59 -9.14
C ASN A 37 -15.78 -1.89 -8.31
N LYS A 38 -16.95 -2.23 -7.76
CA LYS A 38 -17.13 -3.40 -6.88
C LYS A 38 -16.64 -4.73 -7.47
N ASN A 39 -16.64 -4.87 -8.80
CA ASN A 39 -16.20 -6.10 -9.47
C ASN A 39 -14.68 -6.14 -9.71
N THR A 40 -14.01 -4.99 -9.63
CA THR A 40 -12.57 -4.86 -9.85
C THR A 40 -11.78 -4.68 -8.57
N ILE A 41 -12.42 -4.23 -7.47
CA ILE A 41 -11.73 -3.96 -6.21
C ILE A 41 -11.10 -5.24 -5.65
N ASP A 42 -9.81 -5.16 -5.32
CA ASP A 42 -9.13 -6.12 -4.48
C ASP A 42 -9.30 -5.73 -3.01
N TYR A 43 -10.13 -6.48 -2.30
CA TYR A 43 -10.37 -6.28 -0.87
C TYR A 43 -9.17 -6.68 0.01
N SER A 44 -8.16 -7.33 -0.57
CA SER A 44 -6.90 -7.76 0.05
C SER A 44 -5.71 -6.90 -0.41
N MET A 45 -5.95 -5.66 -0.85
CA MET A 45 -4.90 -4.76 -1.32
C MET A 45 -3.83 -4.49 -0.26
N THR A 46 -4.23 -4.47 1.01
CA THR A 46 -3.33 -4.32 2.16
C THR A 46 -2.51 -5.56 2.48
N SER A 47 -2.77 -6.72 1.89
CA SER A 47 -2.00 -7.95 2.15
C SER A 47 -0.66 -7.95 1.38
N PRO A 48 0.37 -8.67 1.87
CA PRO A 48 1.61 -8.83 1.13
C PRO A 48 1.40 -9.64 -0.15
N LEU A 49 2.40 -9.67 -1.03
CA LEU A 49 2.45 -10.61 -2.13
C LEU A 49 2.59 -12.05 -1.59
N GLN A 50 2.14 -13.02 -2.39
CA GLN A 50 2.33 -14.44 -2.07
C GLN A 50 3.82 -14.78 -1.97
N THR A 51 4.20 -15.47 -0.90
CA THR A 51 5.60 -15.84 -0.58
C THR A 51 6.26 -16.73 -1.64
N SER A 52 5.48 -17.42 -2.47
CA SER A 52 5.99 -18.19 -3.62
C SER A 52 5.14 -17.90 -4.84
N GLY A 53 5.73 -17.24 -5.84
CA GLY A 53 5.07 -16.93 -7.10
C GLY A 53 4.25 -15.64 -7.11
N GLY A 54 4.34 -14.83 -6.05
CA GLY A 54 3.76 -13.49 -5.99
C GLY A 54 4.13 -12.65 -7.21
N LYS A 55 3.15 -11.95 -7.78
CA LYS A 55 3.33 -11.09 -8.95
C LYS A 55 3.51 -9.64 -8.48
N LEU A 56 4.49 -8.94 -9.06
CA LEU A 56 4.56 -7.49 -8.89
C LEU A 56 3.24 -6.85 -9.32
N CYS A 57 2.94 -5.70 -8.73
CA CYS A 57 1.63 -5.04 -8.76
C CYS A 57 0.44 -5.93 -8.39
N LYS A 58 0.65 -7.04 -7.67
CA LYS A 58 -0.36 -8.11 -7.45
C LYS A 58 -0.92 -8.69 -8.76
N GLY A 59 -0.21 -8.52 -9.89
CA GLY A 59 -0.68 -8.90 -11.23
C GLY A 59 -1.57 -7.86 -11.91
N TYR A 60 -1.79 -6.69 -11.31
CA TYR A 60 -2.71 -5.66 -11.82
C TYR A 60 -2.05 -4.65 -12.76
N GLN A 61 -0.76 -4.78 -13.04
CA GLN A 61 -0.08 -3.93 -14.04
C GLN A 61 -0.73 -4.02 -15.42
N THR A 62 -1.45 -5.11 -15.73
CA THR A 62 -2.23 -5.23 -16.97
C THR A 62 -3.29 -4.15 -17.12
N ASP A 63 -3.82 -3.63 -16.01
CA ASP A 63 -4.85 -2.57 -16.04
C ASP A 63 -4.28 -1.26 -16.59
N PHE A 64 -2.96 -1.06 -16.56
CA PHE A 64 -2.29 0.11 -17.11
C PHE A 64 -2.59 0.35 -18.59
N ALA A 65 -2.89 -0.69 -19.36
CA ALA A 65 -3.26 -0.58 -20.77
C ALA A 65 -4.57 0.21 -20.97
N ASP A 66 -5.51 0.14 -20.03
CA ASP A 66 -6.78 0.88 -20.09
C ASP A 66 -6.68 2.22 -19.34
N ALA A 67 -6.35 3.27 -20.09
CA ALA A 67 -6.27 4.63 -19.57
C ALA A 67 -7.63 5.25 -19.19
N SER A 68 -8.74 4.60 -19.54
CA SER A 68 -10.10 5.10 -19.31
C SER A 68 -10.77 4.46 -18.09
N GLY A 69 -10.35 3.25 -17.72
CA GLY A 69 -10.86 2.49 -16.58
C GLY A 69 -9.92 2.50 -15.38
N VAL A 70 -9.72 1.33 -14.76
CA VAL A 70 -8.91 1.16 -13.53
C VAL A 70 -7.48 1.69 -13.68
N GLY A 71 -6.94 1.62 -14.89
CA GLY A 71 -5.61 2.10 -15.26
C GLY A 71 -5.50 3.61 -15.46
N LYS A 72 -6.59 4.37 -15.35
CA LYS A 72 -6.55 5.84 -15.44
C LYS A 72 -5.62 6.42 -14.38
N THR A 73 -4.84 7.42 -14.77
CA THR A 73 -3.87 8.08 -13.88
C THR A 73 -4.55 8.68 -12.67
N THR A 74 -4.02 8.39 -11.48
CA THR A 74 -4.56 8.87 -10.20
C THR A 74 -3.72 9.99 -9.58
N ALA A 75 -2.58 10.32 -10.18
CA ALA A 75 -1.79 11.51 -9.88
C ALA A 75 -1.00 12.00 -11.10
N THR A 76 -0.55 13.25 -11.03
CA THR A 76 0.30 13.89 -12.03
C THR A 76 1.43 14.60 -11.32
N TYR A 77 2.66 14.37 -11.78
CA TYR A 77 3.86 14.93 -11.18
C TYR A 77 4.72 15.61 -12.24
N ALA A 78 5.28 16.76 -11.90
CA ALA A 78 6.23 17.44 -12.76
C ALA A 78 7.64 16.89 -12.52
N GLN A 79 8.47 16.81 -13.56
CA GLN A 79 9.90 16.52 -13.40
C GLN A 79 10.53 17.45 -12.35
N GLY A 80 11.34 16.89 -11.45
CA GLY A 80 12.01 17.62 -10.37
C GLY A 80 11.11 18.01 -9.19
N SER A 81 9.80 17.70 -9.21
CA SER A 81 8.90 18.07 -8.11
C SER A 81 9.03 17.12 -6.92
N GLU A 82 8.93 17.68 -5.72
CA GLU A 82 8.76 16.93 -4.47
C GLU A 82 7.30 16.54 -4.29
N ASN A 83 7.05 15.28 -3.93
CA ASN A 83 5.73 14.70 -3.72
C ASN A 83 5.80 13.70 -2.57
N SER A 84 4.68 13.07 -2.24
CA SER A 84 4.62 12.02 -1.22
C SER A 84 3.70 10.89 -1.64
N VAL A 85 4.05 9.67 -1.23
CA VAL A 85 3.12 8.55 -1.21
C VAL A 85 2.44 8.52 0.17
N THR A 86 1.12 8.46 0.21
CA THR A 86 0.35 8.27 1.44
C THR A 86 0.02 6.79 1.62
N ILE A 87 0.35 6.26 2.79
CA ILE A 87 0.13 4.89 3.22
C ILE A 87 -1.05 4.85 4.20
N ILE A 88 -1.88 3.82 4.12
CA ILE A 88 -3.00 3.57 5.04
C ILE A 88 -3.02 2.10 5.46
N GLY A 89 -3.65 1.82 6.61
CA GLY A 89 -3.94 0.47 7.08
C GLY A 89 -3.65 0.28 8.57
N GLY A 90 -3.41 -0.96 8.99
CA GLY A 90 -3.64 -1.37 10.38
C GLY A 90 -2.41 -1.58 11.27
N ALA A 91 -1.26 -1.95 10.71
CA ALA A 91 -0.07 -2.27 11.51
C ALA A 91 1.22 -2.01 10.72
N ALA A 92 2.11 -1.22 11.32
CA ALA A 92 3.35 -0.74 10.73
C ALA A 92 4.58 -1.64 11.01
N HIS A 93 4.43 -2.68 11.85
CA HIS A 93 5.48 -3.70 12.08
C HIS A 93 6.86 -3.15 12.39
N ASP A 94 6.92 -2.18 13.31
CA ASP A 94 8.13 -1.48 13.75
C ASP A 94 8.89 -0.73 12.65
N GLY A 95 8.28 -0.57 11.48
CA GLY A 95 8.86 0.04 10.30
C GLY A 95 9.27 -0.99 9.27
N GLY A 96 10.57 -1.08 9.00
CA GLY A 96 11.13 -1.81 7.88
C GLY A 96 11.68 -0.88 6.81
N SER A 97 11.88 -1.42 5.62
CA SER A 97 12.48 -0.70 4.50
C SER A 97 11.54 -0.67 3.32
N CYS A 98 11.57 0.39 2.53
CA CYS A 98 10.74 0.55 1.35
C CYS A 98 11.44 1.27 0.20
N GLN A 99 10.91 1.10 -1.00
CA GLN A 99 11.30 1.89 -2.16
C GLN A 99 10.08 2.44 -2.88
N ILE A 100 10.23 3.66 -3.40
CA ILE A 100 9.36 4.22 -4.43
C ILE A 100 10.08 4.09 -5.77
N SER A 101 9.40 3.52 -6.76
CA SER A 101 9.97 3.26 -8.09
C SER A 101 9.02 3.71 -9.20
N LEU A 102 9.57 4.04 -10.36
CA LEU A 102 8.82 4.29 -11.59
C LEU A 102 9.05 3.16 -12.58
N SER A 103 8.00 2.78 -13.30
CA SER A 103 8.04 1.84 -14.42
C SER A 103 7.57 2.55 -15.68
N PRO A 104 8.52 3.04 -16.52
CA PRO A 104 8.22 3.76 -17.75
C PRO A 104 7.61 2.89 -18.84
N ASP A 105 7.86 1.58 -18.80
CA ASP A 105 7.30 0.63 -19.75
C ASP A 105 5.88 0.20 -19.39
N GLY A 106 5.35 0.65 -18.25
CA GLY A 106 4.03 0.27 -17.76
C GLY A 106 3.94 -1.20 -17.37
N ASN A 107 5.06 -1.86 -17.11
CA ASN A 107 5.12 -3.28 -16.81
C ASN A 107 6.17 -3.57 -15.72
N SER A 108 7.11 -4.50 -15.94
CA SER A 108 7.97 -5.05 -14.90
C SER A 108 9.26 -4.28 -14.65
N ASN A 109 9.60 -3.27 -15.46
CA ASN A 109 10.87 -2.56 -15.35
C ASN A 109 10.76 -1.38 -14.35
N PHE A 110 10.91 -1.68 -13.07
CA PHE A 110 10.87 -0.68 -11.99
C PHE A 110 12.25 -0.10 -11.69
N VAL A 111 12.38 1.23 -11.82
CA VAL A 111 13.58 2.02 -11.53
C VAL A 111 13.39 2.80 -10.23
N VAL A 112 14.31 2.64 -9.29
CA VAL A 112 14.21 3.24 -7.95
C VAL A 112 14.42 4.75 -7.99
N ILE A 113 13.46 5.50 -7.44
CA ILE A 113 13.56 6.95 -7.29
C ILE A 113 13.74 7.40 -5.85
N LYS A 114 13.27 6.60 -4.87
CA LYS A 114 13.47 6.82 -3.43
C LYS A 114 13.68 5.50 -2.71
N THR A 115 14.61 5.48 -1.75
CA THR A 115 14.79 4.37 -0.81
C THR A 115 14.74 4.89 0.63
N VAL A 116 14.04 4.16 1.50
CA VAL A 116 14.05 4.36 2.95
C VAL A 116 14.44 3.04 3.58
N MET A 117 15.61 2.97 4.21
CA MET A 117 16.11 1.75 4.87
C MET A 117 15.99 1.88 6.40
N GLY A 118 14.97 1.25 6.93
CA GLY A 118 14.55 1.34 8.32
C GLY A 118 13.51 2.43 8.57
N LYS A 119 12.61 2.17 9.53
CA LYS A 119 11.49 3.04 9.93
C LYS A 119 10.58 3.50 8.78
N CYS A 120 10.60 2.82 7.62
CA CYS A 120 9.62 3.09 6.60
C CYS A 120 8.25 2.56 7.04
N VAL A 121 7.23 3.43 7.01
CA VAL A 121 5.88 3.21 7.54
C VAL A 121 5.90 3.02 9.05
N GLY A 122 5.53 4.04 9.81
CA GLY A 122 5.67 4.00 11.27
C GLY A 122 5.16 5.27 11.96
N PRO A 123 5.42 5.44 13.26
CA PRO A 123 4.98 6.62 14.03
C PRO A 123 5.53 7.94 13.46
N ASP A 124 6.67 7.90 12.78
CA ASP A 124 7.30 9.07 12.16
C ASP A 124 6.68 9.46 10.81
N GLY A 125 5.74 8.65 10.29
CA GLY A 125 4.89 9.07 9.16
C GLY A 125 4.31 7.94 8.33
N PHE A 126 3.08 8.19 7.87
CA PHE A 126 2.42 7.45 6.79
C PHE A 126 2.55 8.18 5.44
N GLN A 127 3.35 9.24 5.37
CA GLN A 127 3.66 9.95 4.14
C GLN A 127 5.14 9.80 3.84
N ILE A 128 5.45 9.17 2.71
CA ILE A 128 6.83 8.92 2.29
C ILE A 128 7.17 9.94 1.21
N PRO A 129 7.99 10.97 1.51
CA PRO A 129 8.37 11.97 0.54
C PRO A 129 9.33 11.39 -0.50
N PHE A 130 9.16 11.81 -1.75
CA PHE A 130 10.02 11.47 -2.88
C PHE A 130 10.07 12.61 -3.89
N THR A 131 11.15 12.65 -4.67
CA THR A 131 11.31 13.61 -5.76
C THR A 131 11.26 12.88 -7.09
N ILE A 132 10.50 13.39 -8.06
CA ILE A 132 10.56 12.87 -9.44
C ILE A 132 11.90 13.31 -10.04
N PRO A 133 12.74 12.39 -10.56
CA PRO A 133 13.97 12.77 -11.23
C PRO A 133 13.69 13.79 -12.36
N GLY A 134 14.51 14.83 -12.47
CA GLY A 134 14.34 15.91 -13.46
C GLY A 134 14.42 15.43 -14.92
N ASP A 135 14.90 14.21 -15.13
CA ASP A 135 15.06 13.52 -16.41
C ASP A 135 14.26 12.20 -16.49
N ALA A 136 13.32 11.97 -15.57
CA ALA A 136 12.42 10.82 -15.64
C ALA A 136 11.61 10.85 -16.96
N PRO A 137 11.33 9.69 -17.60
CA PRO A 137 10.54 9.65 -18.83
C PRO A 137 9.21 10.39 -18.69
N LEU A 138 8.80 11.10 -19.73
CA LEU A 138 7.51 11.80 -19.74
C LEU A 138 6.37 10.85 -20.11
N GLY A 139 5.15 11.20 -19.70
CA GLY A 139 3.95 10.44 -20.02
C GLY A 139 3.45 9.57 -18.87
N ARG A 140 2.48 8.70 -19.19
CA ARG A 140 1.93 7.72 -18.27
C ARG A 140 3.02 6.73 -17.84
N GLN A 141 3.10 6.48 -16.54
CA GLN A 141 3.99 5.49 -15.94
C GLN A 141 3.27 4.76 -14.81
N ILE A 142 3.82 3.62 -14.39
CA ILE A 142 3.45 3.01 -13.12
C ILE A 142 4.36 3.55 -12.03
N LEU A 143 3.79 4.11 -10.96
CA LEU A 143 4.49 4.34 -9.70
C LEU A 143 4.24 3.17 -8.77
N ALA A 144 5.31 2.59 -8.23
CA ALA A 144 5.23 1.48 -7.29
C ALA A 144 5.80 1.86 -5.92
N TRP A 145 5.08 1.48 -4.87
CA TRP A 145 5.60 1.38 -3.51
C TRP A 145 5.87 -0.08 -3.21
N SER A 146 7.09 -0.38 -2.78
CA SER A 146 7.49 -1.69 -2.25
C SER A 146 7.91 -1.55 -0.80
N TRP A 147 7.54 -2.50 0.06
CA TRP A 147 7.90 -2.46 1.47
C TRP A 147 8.14 -3.87 2.01
N ILE A 148 9.15 -3.99 2.84
CA ILE A 148 9.46 -5.18 3.60
C ILE A 148 9.48 -4.77 5.07
N PRO A 149 8.54 -5.25 5.90
CA PRO A 149 8.43 -4.87 7.29
C PRO A 149 9.66 -5.31 8.09
N HIS A 150 9.97 -4.58 9.17
CA HIS A 150 11.07 -4.92 10.08
C HIS A 150 10.87 -6.30 10.69
N SER A 151 9.66 -6.54 11.20
CA SER A 151 9.31 -7.78 11.88
C SER A 151 7.96 -8.26 11.43
N SER A 152 7.94 -9.28 10.59
CA SER A 152 6.76 -10.07 10.28
C SER A 152 7.06 -11.53 10.66
N GLY A 153 6.08 -12.25 11.19
CA GLY A 153 6.27 -13.65 11.60
C GLY A 153 6.73 -14.59 10.47
N VAL A 154 6.63 -14.14 9.22
CA VAL A 154 7.15 -14.75 7.99
C VAL A 154 7.74 -13.67 7.08
N PRO A 155 8.68 -13.97 6.16
CA PRO A 155 9.15 -12.98 5.20
C PRO A 155 8.02 -12.48 4.29
N GLU A 156 7.82 -11.16 4.25
CA GLU A 156 6.76 -10.50 3.50
C GLU A 156 7.35 -9.55 2.44
N PHE A 157 6.60 -9.30 1.36
CA PHE A 157 6.92 -8.26 0.38
C PHE A 157 5.62 -7.58 -0.05
N TYR A 158 5.45 -6.32 0.31
CA TYR A 158 4.33 -5.49 -0.10
C TYR A 158 4.69 -4.80 -1.40
N HIS A 159 3.72 -4.71 -2.30
CA HIS A 159 3.93 -4.04 -3.57
C HIS A 159 2.60 -3.53 -4.13
N ASN A 160 2.42 -2.21 -4.12
CA ASN A 160 1.26 -1.55 -4.70
C ASN A 160 1.70 -0.66 -5.87
N CYS A 161 0.86 -0.61 -6.90
CA CYS A 161 1.16 0.10 -8.15
C CYS A 161 -0.01 1.00 -8.53
N ALA A 162 0.29 2.24 -8.93
CA ALA A 162 -0.68 3.20 -9.41
C ALA A 162 -0.25 3.74 -10.78
N ALA A 163 -1.22 4.05 -11.65
CA ALA A 163 -0.94 4.83 -12.84
C ALA A 163 -0.76 6.29 -12.47
N VAL A 164 0.32 6.90 -12.94
CA VAL A 164 0.63 8.33 -12.75
C VAL A 164 1.05 8.94 -14.08
N GLU A 165 0.98 10.25 -14.19
CA GLU A 165 1.47 11.01 -15.34
C GLU A 165 2.72 11.81 -14.93
N VAL A 166 3.80 11.73 -15.69
CA VAL A 166 4.98 12.59 -15.50
C VAL A 166 5.02 13.66 -16.60
N THR A 167 5.01 14.92 -16.19
CA THR A 167 5.01 16.08 -17.09
C THR A 167 6.36 16.80 -17.10
N ALA A 168 6.64 17.49 -18.21
CA ALA A 168 7.85 18.27 -18.35
C ALA A 168 7.85 19.46 -17.39
N SER A 169 9.04 19.79 -16.87
CA SER A 169 9.28 20.96 -16.02
C SER A 169 10.61 21.61 -16.40
N SER A 170 10.74 22.91 -16.17
CA SER A 170 12.01 23.64 -16.33
C SER A 170 12.98 23.42 -15.15
N GLY A 171 12.67 22.49 -14.25
CA GLY A 171 13.44 22.19 -13.05
C GLY A 171 14.86 21.66 -13.32
N ALA A 172 15.70 21.70 -12.28
CA ALA A 172 17.08 21.24 -12.35
C ALA A 172 17.17 19.75 -12.73
N LYS A 173 18.11 19.41 -13.61
CA LYS A 173 18.40 18.02 -13.97
C LYS A 173 18.92 17.24 -12.75
N SER A 174 18.51 15.97 -12.64
CA SER A 174 19.04 15.06 -11.63
C SER A 174 20.57 14.94 -11.73
N THR A 175 21.27 14.94 -10.60
CA THR A 175 22.72 14.67 -10.56
C THR A 175 23.06 13.27 -11.08
N VAL A 176 22.19 12.29 -10.82
CA VAL A 176 22.28 10.93 -11.35
C VAL A 176 21.14 10.71 -12.33
N ALA A 177 21.51 10.35 -13.56
CA ALA A 177 20.56 10.11 -14.65
C ALA A 177 19.56 8.99 -14.30
N PHE A 178 18.30 9.16 -14.71
CA PHE A 178 17.24 8.18 -14.48
C PHE A 178 17.62 6.78 -14.96
N SER A 179 18.24 6.69 -16.15
CA SER A 179 18.68 5.42 -16.74
C SER A 179 19.81 4.71 -15.99
N SER A 180 20.52 5.41 -15.11
CA SER A 180 21.61 4.86 -14.28
C SER A 180 21.16 4.47 -12.88
N ARG A 181 19.89 4.71 -12.54
CA ARG A 181 19.32 4.33 -11.24
C ARG A 181 19.07 2.82 -11.19
N PRO A 182 19.18 2.21 -10.00
CA PRO A 182 19.07 0.77 -9.88
C PRO A 182 17.65 0.29 -10.14
N ALA A 183 17.54 -0.98 -10.54
CA ALA A 183 16.29 -1.70 -10.51
C ALA A 183 15.79 -1.85 -9.06
N MET A 184 14.47 -1.89 -8.89
CA MET A 184 13.84 -2.10 -7.59
C MET A 184 14.25 -3.43 -6.95
N PHE A 185 14.49 -3.40 -5.66
CA PHE A 185 14.78 -4.58 -4.85
C PHE A 185 13.53 -5.46 -4.72
N VAL A 186 13.69 -6.76 -4.95
CA VAL A 186 12.60 -7.75 -4.84
C VAL A 186 13.08 -8.94 -4.04
N ALA A 187 12.33 -9.32 -3.01
CA ALA A 187 12.64 -10.44 -2.12
C ALA A 187 11.35 -11.13 -1.64
N ASN A 188 11.50 -12.24 -0.93
CA ASN A 188 10.44 -12.91 -0.17
C ASN A 188 9.27 -13.44 -1.01
N ILE A 189 9.41 -13.56 -2.34
CA ILE A 189 8.37 -14.06 -3.26
C ILE A 189 8.77 -15.36 -3.97
N GLY A 190 9.75 -16.09 -3.40
CA GLY A 190 10.26 -17.34 -3.97
C GLY A 190 11.27 -17.14 -5.10
N ASN A 191 11.92 -15.98 -5.14
CA ASN A 191 12.90 -15.59 -6.16
C ASN A 191 14.37 -15.88 -5.78
N GLY A 192 14.60 -16.69 -4.74
CA GLY A 192 15.97 -16.96 -4.24
C GLY A 192 16.59 -15.82 -3.42
N CYS A 193 15.85 -14.73 -3.19
CA CYS A 193 16.24 -13.65 -2.29
C CYS A 193 15.28 -13.59 -1.09
N THR A 194 15.82 -13.54 0.13
CA THR A 194 15.02 -13.53 1.37
C THR A 194 15.59 -12.52 2.37
N THR A 195 14.72 -11.90 3.16
CA THR A 195 15.14 -11.03 4.26
C THR A 195 15.04 -11.74 5.60
N LYS A 196 15.93 -11.38 6.53
CA LYS A 196 15.88 -11.86 7.90
C LYS A 196 14.73 -11.16 8.65
N GLY A 197 14.02 -11.91 9.47
CA GLY A 197 13.00 -11.34 10.37
C GLY A 197 13.63 -10.51 11.50
N SER A 198 12.87 -9.54 12.01
CA SER A 198 13.29 -8.61 13.06
C SER A 198 14.55 -7.82 12.69
N THR A 199 14.63 -7.41 11.42
CA THR A 199 15.68 -6.54 10.89
C THR A 199 15.08 -5.57 9.87
N ASP A 200 15.63 -4.37 9.78
CA ASP A 200 15.36 -3.44 8.70
C ASP A 200 16.19 -3.85 7.47
N PRO A 201 15.58 -4.29 6.35
CA PRO A 201 16.37 -4.77 5.23
C PRO A 201 17.27 -3.69 4.63
N ARG A 202 18.55 -3.99 4.50
CA ARG A 202 19.55 -3.15 3.83
C ARG A 202 19.60 -3.51 2.35
N TYR A 203 19.07 -2.63 1.50
CA TYR A 203 19.04 -2.86 0.07
C TYR A 203 20.45 -2.70 -0.53
N PRO A 204 20.97 -3.68 -1.30
CA PRO A 204 22.31 -3.61 -1.87
C PRO A 204 22.54 -2.42 -2.80
N ASN A 205 21.49 -2.01 -3.54
CA ASN A 205 21.53 -0.91 -4.49
C ASN A 205 20.41 0.09 -4.17
N PRO A 206 20.57 0.97 -3.17
CA PRO A 206 19.50 1.85 -2.71
C PRO A 206 19.26 3.04 -3.64
N GLY A 207 20.17 3.31 -4.58
CA GLY A 207 20.11 4.47 -5.46
C GLY A 207 20.57 5.76 -4.77
N PRO A 208 20.55 6.90 -5.50
CA PRO A 208 21.15 8.15 -5.03
C PRO A 208 20.29 8.91 -4.01
N ASP A 209 18.98 8.63 -3.96
CA ASP A 209 18.05 9.28 -3.04
C ASP A 209 17.60 8.26 -1.98
N SER A 210 18.50 8.04 -1.02
CA SER A 210 18.34 7.03 0.03
C SER A 210 18.52 7.65 1.41
N ILE A 211 17.65 7.28 2.34
CA ILE A 211 17.78 7.61 3.76
C ILE A 211 17.81 6.34 4.62
N GLY A 212 18.43 6.44 5.78
CA GLY A 212 18.68 5.29 6.65
C GLY A 212 19.76 4.33 6.09
N THR A 213 20.10 3.32 6.86
CA THR A 213 21.16 2.36 6.50
C THR A 213 20.67 0.92 6.41
N GLY A 214 19.55 0.60 7.09
CA GLY A 214 19.13 -0.77 7.36
C GLY A 214 20.15 -1.52 8.23
N ASP A 215 19.85 -2.79 8.48
CA ASP A 215 20.69 -3.69 9.25
C ASP A 215 21.64 -4.48 8.35
N GLU A 216 22.90 -4.55 8.73
CA GLU A 216 23.91 -5.35 8.03
C GLU A 216 23.55 -6.84 8.05
N GLY A 217 23.73 -7.53 6.91
CA GLY A 217 23.42 -8.96 6.79
C GLY A 217 21.93 -9.32 6.91
N SER A 218 21.03 -8.33 6.81
CA SER A 218 19.57 -8.52 6.81
C SER A 218 19.03 -9.20 5.55
N VAL A 219 19.86 -9.37 4.51
CA VAL A 219 19.48 -9.90 3.20
C VAL A 219 20.27 -11.18 2.91
N ILE A 220 19.58 -12.24 2.48
CA ILE A 220 20.10 -13.61 2.34
C ILE A 220 19.76 -14.15 0.96
N GLY A 221 20.74 -14.78 0.30
CA GLY A 221 20.59 -15.41 -1.02
C GLY A 221 20.97 -14.50 -2.18
N THR A 222 20.42 -14.76 -3.37
CA THR A 222 20.78 -14.06 -4.61
C THR A 222 20.02 -12.75 -4.74
N CYS A 223 20.35 -11.78 -3.89
CA CYS A 223 19.62 -10.52 -3.74
C CYS A 223 20.20 -9.37 -4.58
N GLY A 224 20.78 -9.68 -5.74
CA GLY A 224 21.28 -8.67 -6.67
C GLY A 224 22.56 -7.93 -6.22
N GLY A 225 23.45 -8.56 -5.46
CA GLY A 225 24.77 -7.97 -5.12
C GLY A 225 25.96 -8.73 -5.74
N PRO A 226 27.07 -8.07 -6.15
CA PRO A 226 27.42 -6.64 -5.99
C PRO A 226 27.50 -5.84 -7.32
N SER A 227 27.15 -4.55 -7.28
CA SER A 227 27.69 -3.55 -8.23
C SER A 227 28.44 -2.50 -7.42
N THR A 228 29.69 -2.25 -7.80
CA THR A 228 30.64 -1.33 -7.16
C THR A 228 30.27 0.15 -7.38
N GLY A 229 29.08 0.55 -6.95
CA GLY A 229 28.74 1.95 -6.72
C GLY A 229 29.41 2.44 -5.44
N PRO A 230 29.89 3.69 -5.36
CA PRO A 230 30.54 4.21 -4.16
C PRO A 230 29.60 4.04 -2.97
N SER A 231 30.10 3.45 -1.88
CA SER A 231 29.41 3.51 -0.59
C SER A 231 29.03 4.96 -0.32
N PRO A 232 27.80 5.26 0.14
CA PRO A 232 27.49 6.59 0.65
C PRO A 232 28.53 6.92 1.72
N PRO A 233 29.12 8.14 1.74
CA PRO A 233 29.99 8.52 2.83
C PRO A 233 29.20 8.36 4.13
N ALA A 234 29.81 7.73 5.13
CA ALA A 234 29.25 7.63 6.47
C ALA A 234 28.87 9.03 6.94
N GLY A 235 27.58 9.35 6.84
CA GLY A 235 27.03 10.59 7.34
C GLY A 235 27.24 10.58 8.85
N LYS A 236 28.13 11.45 9.34
CA LYS A 236 28.22 11.71 10.77
C LYS A 236 26.85 12.20 11.22
N SER A 237 26.29 11.51 12.22
CA SER A 237 25.17 11.99 13.01
C SER A 237 25.43 13.44 13.44
N PRO A 238 24.46 14.37 13.40
CA PRO A 238 24.62 15.66 14.02
C PRO A 238 24.78 15.46 15.53
N GLU A 239 26.02 15.59 16.00
CA GLU A 239 26.32 15.75 17.42
C GLU A 239 25.73 17.09 17.87
N LEU A 240 24.80 17.06 18.84
CA LEU A 240 24.35 18.28 19.50
C LEU A 240 25.55 18.93 20.20
N PRO A 241 25.84 20.22 19.97
CA PRO A 241 26.88 20.89 20.74
C PRO A 241 26.41 21.12 22.17
N PRO A 242 27.29 20.99 23.17
CA PRO A 242 26.95 21.25 24.56
C PRO A 242 26.82 22.76 24.82
N SER A 243 25.83 23.12 25.64
CA SER A 243 25.69 24.45 26.23
C SER A 243 26.96 24.89 26.94
N SER A 244 27.51 26.05 26.59
CA SER A 244 28.33 26.87 27.50
C SER A 244 28.38 28.33 27.03
N VAL A 245 28.05 29.19 27.99
CA VAL A 245 27.95 30.66 27.93
C VAL A 245 29.33 31.30 27.83
N VAL A 246 29.56 32.22 26.88
CA VAL A 246 30.60 33.27 27.02
C VAL A 246 30.19 34.60 26.34
N ILE A 247 30.02 35.58 27.23
CA ILE A 247 30.12 37.05 27.22
C ILE A 247 30.58 37.77 25.93
N ILE A 248 29.80 38.80 25.55
CA ILE A 248 30.05 39.79 24.48
C ILE A 248 30.79 41.02 25.05
N PRO A 249 31.78 41.59 24.36
CA PRO A 249 32.13 43.00 24.49
C PRO A 249 31.56 43.83 23.32
N VAL A 250 30.92 44.94 23.71
CA VAL A 250 30.32 45.96 22.85
C VAL A 250 31.41 46.88 22.27
N SER A 251 31.28 47.27 21.00
CA SER A 251 31.86 48.51 20.48
C SER A 251 31.02 49.06 19.33
N SER A 252 30.60 50.32 19.48
CA SER A 252 29.79 51.13 18.57
C SER A 252 30.52 51.50 17.27
N PRO A 253 29.78 51.97 16.25
CA PRO A 253 30.34 52.92 15.30
C PRO A 253 29.63 54.27 15.31
N THR A 254 30.47 55.30 15.22
CA THR A 254 30.19 56.72 15.01
C THR A 254 29.85 57.03 13.55
N VAL A 255 29.12 58.12 13.38
CA VAL A 255 28.61 58.70 12.12
C VAL A 255 29.71 59.36 11.28
N GLY A 256 29.61 59.28 9.95
CA GLY A 256 30.38 60.12 9.02
C GLY A 256 29.83 60.06 7.58
N SER A 257 29.28 61.18 7.11
CA SER A 257 28.69 61.39 5.78
C SER A 257 29.72 61.61 4.67
N SER A 258 29.35 61.24 3.42
CA SER A 258 29.21 62.14 2.25
C SER A 258 29.76 61.64 0.89
N VAL A 259 29.00 62.05 -0.14
CA VAL A 259 29.27 62.30 -1.59
C VAL A 259 29.38 61.18 -2.65
N SER A 260 28.28 61.09 -3.43
CA SER A 260 28.13 61.29 -4.89
C SER A 260 28.88 60.44 -5.92
N SER A 261 28.11 59.73 -6.77
CA SER A 261 27.98 59.98 -8.23
C SER A 261 27.01 58.95 -8.87
N THR A 262 25.78 59.34 -9.20
CA THR A 262 25.23 59.60 -10.55
C THR A 262 25.35 58.48 -11.60
N SER A 263 24.21 57.84 -11.90
CA SER A 263 23.74 57.65 -13.29
C SER A 263 22.23 57.43 -13.32
N LYS A 264 21.55 58.31 -14.05
CA LYS A 264 20.11 58.42 -14.28
C LYS A 264 19.64 57.33 -15.24
N PHE A 265 18.44 56.78 -15.04
CA PHE A 265 17.47 56.56 -16.13
C PHE A 265 16.04 56.72 -15.60
N SER A 266 15.22 57.29 -16.48
CA SER A 266 13.97 57.99 -16.20
C SER A 266 12.74 57.15 -16.53
N PHE A 267 11.66 57.54 -15.87
CA PHE A 267 10.32 56.98 -15.70
C PHE A 267 9.52 56.58 -16.95
N ALA A 268 8.62 55.62 -16.75
CA ALA A 268 7.21 55.73 -17.17
C ALA A 268 6.31 54.89 -16.25
N SER A 269 5.58 55.55 -15.35
CA SER A 269 4.43 55.00 -14.62
C SER A 269 3.16 55.31 -15.40
N THR A 270 2.31 54.30 -15.58
CA THR A 270 0.89 54.51 -15.93
C THR A 270 0.06 53.88 -14.83
N THR A 271 -0.54 54.73 -14.01
CA THR A 271 -1.48 54.37 -12.95
C THR A 271 -2.88 54.27 -13.55
N VAL A 272 -3.47 53.07 -13.55
CA VAL A 272 -4.90 52.86 -13.77
C VAL A 272 -5.52 52.46 -12.43
N ALA A 273 -6.48 53.27 -11.97
CA ALA A 273 -7.28 53.05 -10.76
C ALA A 273 -8.50 52.14 -11.05
N PRO A 274 -9.20 51.63 -10.03
CA PRO A 274 -9.77 50.27 -10.02
C PRO A 274 -11.21 50.18 -10.56
N ALA A 275 -11.57 49.01 -11.08
CA ALA A 275 -12.96 48.64 -11.36
C ALA A 275 -13.48 47.64 -10.30
N LEU A 276 -14.65 47.98 -9.78
CA LEU A 276 -15.45 47.32 -8.76
C LEU A 276 -15.99 45.95 -9.25
N PRO A 277 -15.95 44.85 -8.46
CA PRO A 277 -16.63 43.61 -8.83
C PRO A 277 -18.10 43.65 -8.41
N THR A 278 -18.99 43.57 -9.39
CA THR A 278 -20.44 43.41 -9.22
C THR A 278 -20.76 42.03 -8.67
N LEU A 279 -21.44 42.00 -7.52
CA LEU A 279 -21.97 40.81 -6.87
C LEU A 279 -23.13 40.23 -7.71
N VAL A 280 -22.96 39.03 -8.29
CA VAL A 280 -24.04 38.29 -8.95
C VAL A 280 -24.60 37.27 -7.97
N THR A 281 -25.81 37.52 -7.49
CA THR A 281 -26.65 36.62 -6.71
C THR A 281 -27.16 35.48 -7.60
N VAL A 282 -26.72 34.25 -7.35
CA VAL A 282 -27.30 33.04 -7.95
C VAL A 282 -28.52 32.62 -7.12
N THR A 283 -29.71 32.91 -7.62
CA THR A 283 -30.97 32.38 -7.09
C THR A 283 -31.18 30.95 -7.60
N ARG A 284 -31.22 30.00 -6.66
CA ARG A 284 -31.54 28.59 -6.90
C ARG A 284 -33.07 28.43 -6.88
N SER A 285 -33.68 28.29 -8.06
CA SER A 285 -35.10 27.95 -8.18
C SER A 285 -35.29 26.43 -8.30
N SER A 286 -36.00 25.89 -7.33
CA SER A 286 -36.63 24.58 -7.32
C SER A 286 -37.98 24.63 -8.02
N SER A 287 -38.22 23.75 -8.99
CA SER A 287 -39.57 23.44 -9.47
C SER A 287 -39.67 21.97 -9.84
N LEU A 288 -40.34 21.21 -8.95
CA LEU A 288 -40.94 19.91 -9.22
C LEU A 288 -42.19 20.15 -10.07
N SER A 289 -42.35 19.39 -11.16
CA SER A 289 -43.62 19.33 -11.90
C SER A 289 -44.07 17.87 -12.00
N ALA A 290 -45.22 17.59 -11.38
CA ALA A 290 -45.95 16.34 -11.44
C ALA A 290 -46.87 16.33 -12.68
N THR A 291 -47.06 15.16 -13.27
CA THR A 291 -48.12 14.90 -14.25
C THR A 291 -48.90 13.65 -13.84
N PRO A 292 -50.24 13.68 -13.85
CA PRO A 292 -51.08 12.50 -13.60
C PRO A 292 -51.51 11.84 -14.93
N SER A 293 -51.50 10.50 -14.98
CA SER A 293 -52.32 9.74 -15.92
C SER A 293 -52.80 8.46 -15.27
N SER A 294 -54.12 8.30 -15.27
CA SER A 294 -54.91 7.15 -14.81
C SER A 294 -55.59 6.54 -16.03
N VAL A 295 -55.44 5.22 -16.26
CA VAL A 295 -56.51 4.28 -16.68
C VAL A 295 -56.11 2.84 -16.25
N ALA A 296 -57.05 2.11 -15.65
CA ALA A 296 -57.01 0.70 -15.22
C ALA A 296 -57.60 -0.25 -16.31
N PRO A 297 -58.00 -1.51 -16.03
CA PRO A 297 -57.29 -2.66 -15.45
C PRO A 297 -57.32 -3.91 -16.37
N ILE A 298 -56.42 -4.89 -16.17
CA ILE A 298 -56.71 -6.33 -16.41
C ILE A 298 -56.06 -7.16 -15.30
N ALA A 299 -56.83 -8.12 -14.80
CA ALA A 299 -56.65 -8.89 -13.57
C ALA A 299 -55.84 -10.19 -13.73
N SER A 300 -55.63 -10.81 -12.57
CA SER A 300 -55.14 -12.18 -12.27
C SER A 300 -53.63 -12.22 -12.02
N GLY A 301 -53.12 -12.61 -10.85
CA GLY A 301 -53.70 -13.15 -9.63
C GLY A 301 -52.56 -13.70 -8.76
N VAL A 302 -52.90 -14.12 -7.54
CA VAL A 302 -52.09 -14.94 -6.61
C VAL A 302 -51.32 -14.19 -5.50
N SER A 303 -52.09 -13.90 -4.45
CA SER A 303 -51.91 -14.34 -3.05
C SER A 303 -50.62 -14.05 -2.27
N THR A 304 -50.73 -13.10 -1.33
CA THR A 304 -50.09 -13.14 0.01
C THR A 304 -50.80 -14.15 0.93
N PRO A 305 -50.11 -14.72 1.94
CA PRO A 305 -50.33 -14.27 3.32
C PRO A 305 -49.02 -14.13 4.13
N THR A 306 -48.85 -13.04 4.89
CA THR A 306 -49.15 -12.86 6.32
C THR A 306 -48.04 -13.37 7.26
N SER A 307 -47.43 -12.41 7.95
CA SER A 307 -46.55 -12.61 9.10
C SER A 307 -47.28 -13.28 10.27
N SER A 308 -46.68 -14.32 10.83
CA SER A 308 -47.00 -14.83 12.17
C SER A 308 -45.72 -15.31 12.84
N SER A 309 -45.38 -14.69 13.96
CA SER A 309 -44.43 -15.23 14.94
C SER A 309 -44.88 -16.62 15.39
N SER A 310 -43.95 -17.57 15.38
CA SER A 310 -44.02 -18.75 16.26
C SER A 310 -42.60 -19.22 16.58
N ILE A 311 -42.36 -19.41 17.87
CA ILE A 311 -41.17 -20.03 18.43
C ILE A 311 -41.35 -21.55 18.32
N PRO A 312 -40.39 -22.31 17.80
CA PRO A 312 -40.31 -23.74 18.09
C PRO A 312 -39.05 -24.08 18.90
N LEU A 313 -39.30 -24.86 19.93
CA LEU A 313 -38.36 -25.45 20.86
C LEU A 313 -37.64 -26.64 20.21
N SER A 314 -36.33 -26.46 20.03
CA SER A 314 -35.22 -27.41 20.19
C SER A 314 -35.47 -28.90 19.88
N THR A 315 -35.04 -29.30 18.68
CA THR A 315 -34.45 -30.61 18.39
C THR A 315 -33.18 -30.43 17.53
N GLY A 316 -32.04 -30.23 18.20
CA GLY A 316 -30.71 -30.74 17.80
C GLY A 316 -30.11 -30.43 16.43
N ALA A 317 -30.69 -29.57 15.59
CA ALA A 317 -30.10 -29.15 14.31
C ALA A 317 -29.71 -27.67 14.38
N LEU A 318 -28.42 -27.38 14.23
CA LEU A 318 -27.90 -26.01 14.15
C LEU A 318 -28.55 -25.28 12.97
N GLU A 319 -29.10 -24.09 13.19
CA GLU A 319 -29.69 -23.27 12.13
C GLU A 319 -28.69 -22.96 11.03
N VAL A 320 -29.16 -22.86 9.79
CA VAL A 320 -28.32 -22.51 8.64
C VAL A 320 -28.06 -21.01 8.63
N SER A 321 -26.80 -20.63 8.47
CA SER A 321 -26.36 -19.24 8.40
C SER A 321 -26.81 -18.55 7.11
N THR A 322 -27.35 -17.35 7.25
CA THR A 322 -27.76 -16.45 6.15
C THR A 322 -26.87 -15.22 6.01
N ASP A 323 -26.05 -14.93 7.02
CA ASP A 323 -25.12 -13.78 7.04
C ASP A 323 -23.67 -14.18 6.73
N GLY A 324 -23.43 -15.47 6.47
CA GLY A 324 -22.12 -16.01 6.14
C GLY A 324 -21.23 -16.31 7.35
N THR A 325 -21.74 -16.17 8.58
CA THR A 325 -21.01 -16.52 9.81
C THR A 325 -21.35 -17.94 10.30
N CYS A 326 -20.45 -18.59 11.03
CA CYS A 326 -20.64 -19.93 11.58
C CYS A 326 -19.98 -20.08 12.94
N LYS A 327 -20.48 -21.01 13.79
CA LYS A 327 -20.07 -21.37 15.19
C LYS A 327 -21.26 -21.46 16.15
N THR A 328 -22.30 -20.68 15.90
CA THR A 328 -23.64 -20.84 16.51
C THR A 328 -24.67 -21.32 15.49
N LYS A 329 -24.34 -21.18 14.20
CA LYS A 329 -25.08 -21.61 13.02
C LYS A 329 -24.15 -22.43 12.11
N LYS A 330 -24.74 -23.27 11.25
CA LYS A 330 -24.04 -24.07 10.26
C LYS A 330 -23.99 -23.37 8.90
N CYS A 331 -22.89 -23.51 8.19
CA CYS A 331 -22.75 -22.95 6.85
C CYS A 331 -23.72 -23.56 5.82
N PRO A 332 -24.24 -22.76 4.88
CA PRO A 332 -25.18 -23.25 3.88
C PRO A 332 -24.52 -24.18 2.87
N GLY A 333 -25.27 -25.19 2.43
CA GLY A 333 -24.84 -26.15 1.41
C GLY A 333 -23.64 -27.00 1.85
N THR A 334 -22.65 -27.15 0.96
CA THR A 334 -21.41 -27.92 1.19
C THR A 334 -20.22 -27.05 1.59
N THR A 335 -20.49 -25.81 2.04
CA THR A 335 -19.43 -24.86 2.41
C THR A 335 -18.84 -25.17 3.79
N CYS A 336 -17.61 -24.72 4.01
CA CYS A 336 -16.82 -25.00 5.18
C CYS A 336 -16.88 -23.83 6.17
N CYS A 337 -16.86 -24.15 7.46
CA CYS A 337 -16.75 -23.15 8.50
C CYS A 337 -15.27 -22.97 8.86
N SER A 338 -14.68 -21.83 8.50
CA SER A 338 -13.28 -21.55 8.80
C SER A 338 -13.03 -21.45 10.31
N SER A 339 -11.78 -21.55 10.74
CA SER A 339 -11.38 -21.24 12.12
C SER A 339 -11.74 -19.81 12.55
N ALA A 340 -11.91 -18.90 11.58
CA ALA A 340 -12.34 -17.52 11.78
C ALA A 340 -13.86 -17.34 11.85
N SER A 341 -14.65 -18.42 11.90
CA SER A 341 -16.12 -18.36 12.04
C SER A 341 -16.86 -17.77 10.83
N TYR A 342 -16.33 -18.01 9.62
CA TYR A 342 -16.99 -17.65 8.37
C TYR A 342 -17.19 -18.85 7.44
N CYS A 343 -18.24 -18.78 6.64
CA CYS A 343 -18.60 -19.78 5.66
C CYS A 343 -17.93 -19.52 4.31
N GLY A 344 -17.33 -20.56 3.73
CA GLY A 344 -16.76 -20.47 2.39
C GLY A 344 -16.26 -21.81 1.87
N SER A 345 -15.95 -21.88 0.58
CA SER A 345 -15.49 -23.12 -0.08
C SER A 345 -13.99 -23.13 -0.40
N SER A 346 -13.25 -22.08 -0.01
CA SER A 346 -11.82 -21.99 -0.32
C SER A 346 -10.99 -22.87 0.62
N PRO A 347 -9.74 -23.21 0.25
CA PRO A 347 -8.84 -23.96 1.13
C PRO A 347 -8.61 -23.29 2.50
N LEU A 348 -8.74 -21.97 2.60
CA LEU A 348 -8.68 -21.23 3.88
C LEU A 348 -9.90 -21.49 4.78
N HIS A 349 -11.04 -21.85 4.19
CA HIS A 349 -12.26 -22.20 4.92
C HIS A 349 -12.34 -23.70 5.21
N CYS A 350 -11.89 -24.53 4.28
CA CYS A 350 -12.02 -25.98 4.33
C CYS A 350 -10.81 -26.74 4.86
N GLY A 351 -9.64 -26.08 4.90
CA GLY A 351 -8.36 -26.65 5.30
C GLY A 351 -8.18 -26.76 6.81
N THR A 352 -6.92 -26.69 7.26
CA THR A 352 -6.54 -26.86 8.67
C THR A 352 -7.26 -25.84 9.56
N GLY A 353 -7.94 -26.32 10.61
CA GLY A 353 -8.72 -25.49 11.52
C GLY A 353 -10.18 -25.27 11.13
N CYS A 354 -10.64 -25.87 10.02
CA CYS A 354 -12.06 -25.89 9.69
C CYS A 354 -12.89 -26.58 10.79
N GLN A 355 -14.00 -25.93 11.17
CA GLN A 355 -14.88 -26.36 12.24
C GLN A 355 -15.97 -27.32 11.70
N SER A 356 -15.70 -28.62 11.76
CA SER A 356 -16.54 -29.67 11.16
C SER A 356 -17.95 -29.79 11.75
N ALA A 357 -18.17 -29.29 12.97
CA ALA A 357 -19.50 -29.18 13.56
C ALA A 357 -20.41 -28.16 12.84
N PHE A 358 -19.80 -27.19 12.12
CA PHE A 358 -20.49 -26.05 11.52
C PHE A 358 -20.28 -25.93 10.00
N GLY A 359 -19.59 -26.87 9.36
CA GLY A 359 -19.38 -26.91 7.91
C GLY A 359 -18.69 -28.20 7.43
N THR A 360 -18.48 -28.34 6.12
CA THR A 360 -17.99 -29.60 5.53
C THR A 360 -16.48 -29.56 5.26
N CYS A 361 -15.65 -29.85 6.28
CA CYS A 361 -14.20 -29.70 6.21
C CYS A 361 -13.49 -30.79 5.37
N THR A 362 -12.47 -30.41 4.59
CA THR A 362 -11.67 -31.34 3.77
C THR A 362 -10.42 -31.89 4.47
N GLY A 363 -10.24 -31.59 5.77
CA GLY A 363 -9.03 -31.93 6.54
C GLY A 363 -9.22 -32.91 7.72
N GLY A 364 -10.29 -33.70 7.75
CA GLY A 364 -10.49 -34.71 8.80
C GLY A 364 -9.62 -35.95 8.60
N ASN A 365 -8.52 -36.06 9.37
CA ASN A 365 -7.70 -37.24 9.63
C ASN A 365 -8.01 -38.49 8.75
N THR A 366 -7.38 -38.57 7.58
CA THR A 366 -7.18 -39.85 6.91
C THR A 366 -5.69 -40.10 6.82
N THR A 367 -5.21 -41.02 7.66
CA THR A 367 -4.03 -41.83 7.37
C THR A 367 -4.17 -42.40 5.96
N VAL A 368 -3.56 -41.75 4.97
CA VAL A 368 -3.49 -42.28 3.61
C VAL A 368 -2.43 -43.37 3.63
N LYS A 369 -2.89 -44.61 3.85
CA LYS A 369 -2.14 -45.81 3.51
C LYS A 369 -1.86 -45.72 2.00
N ALA A 370 -0.59 -45.57 1.64
CA ALA A 370 -0.13 -45.64 0.27
C ALA A 370 -0.69 -46.90 -0.40
N ARG A 371 -1.62 -46.72 -1.34
CA ARG A 371 -1.97 -47.76 -2.30
C ARG A 371 -1.09 -47.53 -3.51
N GLY A 372 -0.13 -48.43 -3.69
CA GLY A 372 0.70 -48.51 -4.88
C GLY A 372 -0.16 -48.70 -6.12
N LEU A 373 0.18 -47.96 -7.17
CA LEU A 373 -0.21 -48.24 -8.54
C LEU A 373 1.08 -48.64 -9.27
N SER A 374 1.27 -49.94 -9.45
CA SER A 374 2.27 -50.51 -10.36
C SER A 374 1.88 -50.16 -11.79
N GLY A 375 2.53 -49.14 -12.36
CA GLY A 375 2.61 -48.92 -13.79
C GLY A 375 4.03 -49.22 -14.27
N ARG A 376 4.25 -50.46 -14.74
CA ARG A 376 5.51 -50.89 -15.35
C ARG A 376 5.59 -50.28 -16.76
N ILE A 377 6.47 -49.31 -16.96
CA ILE A 377 6.87 -48.84 -18.29
C ILE A 377 8.21 -49.53 -18.61
N GLN A 378 8.20 -50.46 -19.56
CA GLN A 378 9.41 -50.99 -20.17
C GLN A 378 9.91 -49.99 -21.22
N TRP A 379 11.20 -49.68 -21.15
CA TRP A 379 12.01 -49.27 -22.31
C TRP A 379 13.28 -50.11 -22.27
N ASN A 380 13.47 -50.88 -23.35
CA ASN A 380 14.58 -51.78 -23.72
C ASN A 380 15.56 -52.25 -22.64
#